data_AF-A0A7Z0CP45-F1
#
_entry.id   AF-A0A7Z0CP45-F1
#
_cell.length_a   1.000
_cell.length_b   1.000
_cell.length_c   1.000
_cell.angle_alpha   90.00
_cell.angle_beta   90.00
_cell.angle_gamma   90.00
#
_symmetry.space_group_name_H-M   'P 1'
#
loop_
_entity.id
_entity.type
_entity.pdbx_description
1 polymer ?
#
loop_
_entity_poly.entity_id
_entity_poly.type
_entity_poly.pdbx_seq_one_letter_code
_entity_poly.pdbx_strand_id
1 'polypeptide(L)' 'MKLLLVVVIFAAVTYLAVRWMQDRGLGGEQMPRRPSRPKPPTRPVAPDDDESFLRDLDWQRRQQERRQHKNPPDQPDG' A
#
# COMPACT_ATOMS: atom_id res chain seq x y z
N MET A 1 -18.40 24.96 29.91
CA MET A 1 -16.95 24.61 29.95
C MET A 1 -16.66 23.12 29.93
N LYS A 2 -17.44 22.24 30.60
CA LYS A 2 -17.20 20.77 30.55
C LYS A 2 -17.31 20.15 29.14
N LEU A 3 -18.27 20.60 28.33
CA LEU A 3 -18.44 20.08 26.96
C LEU A 3 -17.20 20.33 26.08
N LEU A 4 -16.60 21.53 26.18
CA LEU A 4 -15.37 21.84 25.44
C LEU A 4 -14.21 20.94 25.87
N LEU A 5 -14.08 20.66 27.17
CA LEU A 5 -13.08 19.73 27.69
C LEU A 5 -13.26 18.32 27.12
N VAL A 6 -14.50 17.82 27.10
CA VAL A 6 -14.83 16.50 26.53
C VAL A 6 -14.51 16.44 25.04
N VAL A 7 -14.85 17.48 24.27
CA VAL A 7 -14.54 17.55 22.83
C VAL A 7 -13.04 17.55 22.57
N VAL A 8 -12.27 18.32 23.35
CA VAL A 8 -10.80 18.38 23.20
C VAL A 8 -10.16 17.03 23.53
N ILE A 9 -10.59 16.37 24.61
CA ILE A 9 -10.09 15.04 24.99
C ILE A 9 -10.44 14.02 23.90
N PHE A 10 -11.69 14.03 23.42
CA PHE A 10 -12.14 13.10 22.38
C PHE A 10 -11.38 13.31 21.06
N ALA A 11 -11.16 14.57 20.66
CA ALA A 11 -10.36 14.91 19.49
C ALA A 11 -8.90 14.44 19.63
N ALA A 12 -8.29 14.63 20.80
CA ALA A 12 -6.92 14.19 21.07
C ALA A 12 -6.76 12.67 20.97
N VAL A 13 -7.68 11.91 21.57
CA VAL A 13 -7.67 10.43 21.52
C VAL A 13 -7.87 9.95 20.09
N THR A 14 -8.83 10.52 19.37
CA THR A 14 -9.12 10.14 17.97
C THR A 14 -7.92 10.45 17.08
N TYR A 15 -7.30 11.62 17.24
CA TYR A 15 -6.10 12.00 16.51
C TYR A 15 -4.93 11.04 16.77
N LEU A 16 -4.66 10.69 18.04
CA LEU A 16 -3.60 9.75 18.39
C LEU A 16 -3.84 8.36 17.79
N ALA A 17 -5.07 7.87 17.84
CA ALA A 17 -5.44 6.58 17.26
C ALA A 17 -5.20 6.55 15.74
N VAL A 18 -5.67 7.58 15.04
CA VAL A 18 -5.47 7.73 13.58
C VAL A 18 -3.99 7.88 13.24
N ARG A 19 -3.25 8.71 13.99
CA ARG A 19 -1.81 8.95 13.79
C ARG A 19 -1.01 7.65 13.95
N TRP A 20 -1.32 6.86 14.97
CA TRP A 20 -0.64 5.59 15.22
C TRP A 20 -0.95 4.52 14.18
N MET A 21 -2.19 4.50 13.66
CA MET A 21 -2.60 3.59 12.59
C MET A 21 -1.94 3.94 11.25
N GLN A 22 -1.72 5.24 10.98
CA GLN A 22 -0.93 5.72 9.84
C GLN A 22 0.55 5.38 9.98
N ASP A 23 1.15 5.61 11.15
CA ASP A 23 2.57 5.30 11.41
C ASP A 23 2.89 3.81 11.29
N ARG A 24 1.91 2.93 11.55
CA ARG A 24 2.05 1.47 11.38
C ARG A 24 1.79 0.95 9.96
N GLY A 25 1.64 1.83 8.97
CA GLY A 25 1.61 1.46 7.54
C GLY A 25 0.32 0.77 7.07
N LEU A 26 -0.73 0.73 7.89
CA LEU A 26 -2.03 0.15 7.52
C LEU A 26 -3.01 1.18 6.93
N GLY A 27 -2.66 2.47 7.01
CA GLY A 27 -3.44 3.57 6.43
C GLY A 27 -2.56 4.44 5.56
N GLY A 28 -2.31 4.00 4.33
CA GLY A 28 -1.58 4.76 3.33
C GLY A 28 -2.36 5.99 2.89
N GLU A 29 -2.42 7.06 3.70
CA GLU A 29 -2.82 8.39 3.25
C GLU A 29 -2.52 9.49 4.28
N GLN A 30 -1.24 9.71 4.58
CA GLN A 30 -0.75 11.06 4.91
C GLN A 30 0.62 11.29 4.26
N MET A 31 0.68 11.16 2.94
CA MET A 31 1.67 11.96 2.21
C MET A 31 1.22 13.42 2.36
N PRO A 32 2.02 14.33 2.94
CA PRO A 32 1.83 15.74 2.65
C PRO A 32 1.85 15.84 1.13
N ARG A 33 0.76 16.32 0.54
CA ARG A 33 0.68 16.58 -0.90
C ARG A 33 1.84 17.52 -1.22
N ARG A 34 2.96 16.95 -1.67
CA ARG A 34 4.01 17.67 -2.37
C ARG A 34 3.26 18.45 -3.45
N PRO A 35 3.48 19.77 -3.62
CA PRO A 35 2.83 20.50 -4.71
C PRO A 35 3.03 19.67 -5.97
N SER A 36 1.91 19.28 -6.59
CA SER A 36 1.87 18.42 -7.75
C SER A 36 2.82 19.01 -8.79
N ARG A 37 4.04 18.45 -8.88
CA ARG A 37 4.91 18.77 -9.99
C ARG A 37 4.12 18.39 -11.24
N PRO A 38 3.91 19.30 -12.20
CA PRO A 38 3.19 18.95 -13.42
C PRO A 38 3.79 17.66 -13.95
N LYS A 39 2.93 16.63 -14.12
CA LYS A 39 3.38 15.33 -14.64
C LYS A 39 4.15 15.65 -15.93
N PRO A 40 5.41 15.20 -16.06
CA PRO A 40 6.09 15.32 -17.34
C PRO A 40 5.18 14.74 -18.42
N PRO A 41 5.11 15.35 -19.62
CA PRO A 41 4.30 14.81 -20.70
C PRO A 41 4.63 13.33 -20.85
N THR A 42 3.60 12.48 -20.90
CA THR A 42 3.74 11.03 -21.00
C THR A 42 4.64 10.74 -22.20
N ARG A 43 5.92 10.50 -21.92
CA ARG A 43 6.82 9.98 -22.94
C ARG A 43 6.26 8.61 -23.31
N PRO A 44 6.37 8.17 -24.58
CA PRO A 44 6.20 6.77 -24.90
C PRO A 44 7.12 5.98 -23.96
N VAL A 45 6.54 5.34 -22.96
CA VAL A 45 7.26 4.49 -22.02
C VAL A 45 7.35 3.14 -22.71
N ALA A 46 8.55 2.61 -22.81
CA ALA A 46 8.73 1.28 -23.36
C ALA A 46 8.14 0.28 -22.33
N PRO A 47 7.58 -0.87 -22.77
CA PRO A 47 6.93 -1.81 -21.86
C PRO A 47 7.79 -2.27 -20.68
N ASP A 48 9.12 -2.22 -20.81
CA ASP A 48 10.11 -2.53 -19.77
C ASP A 48 10.30 -1.42 -18.72
N ASP A 49 9.94 -0.17 -19.03
CA ASP A 49 10.01 0.99 -18.12
C ASP A 49 8.66 1.28 -17.42
N ASP A 50 7.60 0.55 -17.76
CA ASP A 50 6.27 0.72 -17.17
C ASP A 50 6.18 0.06 -15.77
N GLU A 51 6.03 0.88 -14.73
CA GLU A 51 5.84 0.40 -13.34
C GLU A 51 4.66 -0.58 -13.22
N SER A 52 3.61 -0.40 -14.03
CA SER A 52 2.46 -1.31 -14.07
C SER A 52 2.82 -2.69 -14.62
N PHE A 53 3.67 -2.76 -15.64
CA PHE A 53 4.12 -4.01 -16.24
C PHE A 53 5.04 -4.80 -15.30
N LEU A 54 6.03 -4.13 -14.70
CA LEU A 54 6.90 -4.73 -13.68
C LEU A 54 6.09 -5.27 -12.49
N ARG A 55 5.07 -4.53 -12.05
CA ARG A 55 4.17 -4.93 -10.97
C ARG A 55 3.34 -6.18 -11.31
N ASP A 56 2.93 -6.34 -12.57
CA ASP A 56 2.20 -7.52 -13.02
C ASP A 56 3.11 -8.76 -13.03
N LEU A 57 4.35 -8.64 -13.51
CA LEU A 57 5.34 -9.72 -13.45
C LEU A 57 5.62 -10.19 -12.02
N ASP A 58 5.79 -9.23 -11.10
CA ASP A 58 5.94 -9.52 -9.67
C ASP A 58 4.72 -10.22 -9.08
N TRP A 59 3.51 -9.83 -9.50
CA TRP A 59 2.28 -10.49 -9.09
C TRP A 59 2.21 -11.93 -9.61
N GLN A 60 2.52 -12.15 -10.89
CA GLN A 60 2.53 -13.47 -11.51
C GLN A 60 3.56 -14.40 -10.86
N ARG A 61 4.79 -13.90 -10.59
CA ARG A 61 5.84 -14.67 -9.90
C ARG A 61 5.37 -15.15 -8.53
N ARG A 62 4.79 -14.25 -7.73
CA ARG A 62 4.23 -14.61 -6.41
C ARG A 62 3.11 -15.64 -6.50
N GLN A 63 2.26 -15.56 -7.53
CA GLN A 63 1.21 -16.56 -7.74
C GLN A 63 1.79 -17.93 -8.09
N GLN A 64 2.85 -17.97 -8.92
CA GLN A 64 3.53 -19.20 -9.29
C GLN A 64 4.23 -19.84 -8.08
N GLU A 65 4.94 -19.07 -7.27
CA GLU A 65 5.55 -19.53 -6.01
C GLU A 65 4.50 -20.12 -5.06
N ARG A 66 3.35 -19.47 -4.90
CA ARG A 66 2.23 -19.99 -4.08
C ARG A 66 1.69 -21.32 -4.62
N ARG A 67 1.59 -21.46 -5.95
CA ARG A 67 1.17 -22.71 -6.59
C ARG A 67 2.20 -23.82 -6.40
N GLN A 68 3.48 -23.52 -6.56
CA GLN A 68 4.58 -24.47 -6.32
C GLN A 68 4.64 -24.88 -4.85
N HIS A 69 4.46 -23.95 -3.90
CA HIS A 69 4.44 -24.29 -2.48
C HIS A 69 3.24 -25.18 -2.10
N LYS A 70 2.11 -25.04 -2.81
CA LYS A 70 0.94 -25.91 -2.63
C LYS A 70 1.17 -27.33 -3.17
N ASN A 71 2.02 -27.49 -4.18
CA ASN A 71 2.35 -28.76 -4.82
C ASN A 71 3.83 -29.11 -4.54
N PRO A 72 4.17 -29.71 -3.39
CA PRO A 72 5.56 -30.10 -3.13
C PRO A 72 6.08 -31.05 -4.22
N PRO A 73 7.36 -30.92 -4.66
CA PRO A 73 7.92 -31.64 -5.81
C PRO A 73 8.04 -33.17 -5.65
N ASP A 74 7.56 -33.73 -4.54
CA ASP A 74 7.67 -35.15 -4.18
C ASP A 74 6.33 -35.89 -4.15
N GLN A 75 5.27 -35.36 -4.78
CA GLN A 75 4.02 -36.11 -4.95
C GLN A 75 4.02 -36.74 -6.36
N PRO A 76 4.42 -38.02 -6.51
CA PRO A 76 4.23 -38.70 -7.79
C PRO A 76 2.74 -38.80 -8.07
N ASP A 77 2.33 -38.44 -9.28
CA ASP A 77 0.96 -38.66 -9.75
C ASP A 77 0.67 -40.16 -9.72
N GLY A 78 -0.06 -40.61 -8.69
CA GLY A 78 -0.53 -41.98 -8.51
C GLY A 78 -2.03 -42.01 -8.34
#